data_AF-A0AAV8YHW4-F1
#
_entry.id   AF-A0AAV8YHW4-F1
#
_cell.length_a   1.000
_cell.length_b   1.000
_cell.length_c   1.000
_cell.angle_alpha   90.00
_cell.angle_beta   90.00
_cell.angle_gamma   90.00
#
_symmetry.space_group_name_H-M   'P 1'
#
loop_
_entity.id
_entity.type
_entity.pdbx_description
1 polymer ?
#
loop_
_entity_poly.entity_id
_entity_poly.type
_entity_poly.pdbx_seq_one_letter_code
_entity_poly.pdbx_strand_id
1 'polypeptide(L)'
;MDKDNIFMERLAPLYKKERLVAFFKSQQFADCTFKINGAEVKAHKLILACSSPVFEKMFFGEMASNEIVISDIDVEEFTQVLEFIYTESINISSMVNAWSLFYIANKYLLDDLITVCLEYIQKHLTMCSLVLSYEYAEMYNLHDIKKRCFSDIVNYANGTFCSDYHMKATTLCAILKEDITEIDKFELVVQIISWAVIECDFRKILIFPKNILDLLKEKKV
;
A
#
# COMPACT_ATOMS: atom_id res chain seq x y z
N MET A 1 -43.55 19.37 12.12
CA MET A 1 -42.30 19.06 11.39
C MET A 1 -42.69 18.17 10.22
N ASP A 2 -42.53 18.68 9.01
CA ASP A 2 -43.08 18.08 7.80
C ASP A 2 -42.25 16.85 7.37
N LYS A 3 -42.91 15.71 7.12
CA LYS A 3 -42.24 14.43 6.82
C LYS A 3 -41.47 14.49 5.49
N ASP A 4 -41.94 15.31 4.57
CA ASP A 4 -41.30 15.53 3.27
C ASP A 4 -39.98 16.31 3.40
N ASN A 5 -39.88 17.20 4.40
CA ASN A 5 -38.65 17.95 4.65
C ASN A 5 -37.54 17.05 5.23
N ILE A 6 -37.91 16.12 6.11
CA ILE A 6 -36.98 15.12 6.67
C ILE A 6 -36.49 14.14 5.59
N PHE A 7 -37.34 13.80 4.62
CA PHE A 7 -36.97 12.92 3.52
C PHE A 7 -36.00 13.59 2.55
N MET A 8 -36.25 14.85 2.18
CA MET A 8 -35.37 15.62 1.29
C MET A 8 -34.02 15.98 1.95
N GLU A 9 -33.99 16.31 3.24
CA GLU A 9 -32.75 16.51 3.99
C GLU A 9 -31.86 15.25 4.00
N ARG A 10 -32.47 14.05 4.04
CA ARG A 10 -31.75 12.77 3.98
C ARG A 10 -31.23 12.41 2.59
N LEU A 11 -31.89 12.86 1.53
CA LEU A 11 -31.50 12.57 0.14
C LEU A 11 -30.51 13.58 -0.44
N ALA A 12 -30.49 14.83 0.03
CA ALA A 12 -29.63 15.87 -0.51
C ALA A 12 -28.12 15.50 -0.53
N PRO A 13 -27.54 14.88 0.53
CA PRO A 13 -26.15 14.42 0.50
C PRO A 13 -25.92 13.32 -0.54
N LEU A 14 -26.84 12.36 -0.66
CA LEU A 14 -26.77 11.27 -1.64
C LEU A 14 -26.82 11.79 -3.07
N TYR A 15 -27.76 12.70 -3.36
CA TYR A 15 -27.88 13.34 -4.68
C TYR A 15 -26.63 14.15 -5.05
N LYS A 16 -26.04 14.89 -4.09
CA LYS A 16 -24.79 15.63 -4.33
C LYS A 16 -23.65 14.67 -4.69
N LYS A 17 -23.50 13.58 -3.95
CA LYS A 17 -22.48 12.55 -4.17
C LYS A 17 -22.62 11.92 -5.55
N GLU A 18 -23.81 11.49 -5.94
CA GLU A 18 -24.09 10.94 -7.27
C GLU A 18 -23.70 11.90 -8.41
N ARG A 19 -23.97 13.19 -8.24
CA ARG A 19 -23.58 14.21 -9.22
C ARG A 19 -22.07 14.41 -9.32
N LEU A 20 -21.37 14.44 -8.19
CA LEU A 20 -19.90 14.54 -8.19
C LEU A 20 -19.26 13.35 -8.90
N VAL A 21 -19.78 12.14 -8.66
CA VAL A 21 -19.35 10.92 -9.35
C VAL A 21 -19.64 11.00 -10.85
N ALA A 22 -20.82 11.51 -11.25
CA ALA A 22 -21.16 11.69 -12.65
C ALA A 22 -20.23 12.68 -13.36
N PHE A 23 -19.85 13.78 -12.71
CA PHE A 23 -18.87 14.74 -13.24
C PHE A 23 -17.49 14.13 -13.38
N PHE A 24 -17.03 13.35 -12.39
CA PHE A 24 -15.77 12.63 -12.49
C PHE A 24 -15.77 11.65 -13.67
N LYS A 25 -16.79 10.79 -13.80
CA LYS A 25 -16.87 9.80 -14.88
C LYS A 25 -16.99 10.42 -16.28
N SER A 26 -17.76 11.49 -16.41
CA SER A 26 -17.95 12.20 -17.69
C SER A 26 -16.84 13.19 -18.02
N GLN A 27 -15.94 13.48 -17.07
CA GLN A 27 -14.91 14.51 -17.16
C GLN A 27 -15.47 15.93 -17.40
N GLN A 28 -16.76 16.13 -17.11
CA GLN A 28 -17.40 17.42 -17.27
C GLN A 28 -16.91 18.39 -16.19
N PHE A 29 -16.47 19.58 -16.60
CA PHE A 29 -15.91 20.63 -15.72
C PHE A 29 -14.53 20.31 -15.11
N ALA A 30 -13.85 19.27 -15.58
CA ALA A 30 -12.48 18.99 -15.16
C ALA A 30 -11.56 20.16 -15.52
N ASP A 31 -10.78 20.62 -14.54
CA ASP A 31 -9.91 21.80 -14.63
C ASP A 31 -8.45 21.50 -14.25
N CYS A 32 -8.13 20.22 -14.03
CA CYS A 32 -6.75 19.72 -13.94
C CYS A 32 -6.55 18.38 -14.66
N THR A 33 -5.30 18.08 -14.98
CA THR A 33 -4.88 16.81 -15.61
C THR A 33 -3.59 16.32 -15.00
N PHE A 34 -3.58 15.06 -14.56
CA PHE A 34 -2.41 14.34 -14.08
C PHE A 34 -1.85 13.50 -15.23
N LYS A 35 -0.54 13.59 -15.45
CA LYS A 35 0.20 12.77 -16.40
C LYS A 35 0.91 11.65 -15.63
N ILE A 36 0.51 10.41 -15.86
CA ILE A 36 0.96 9.23 -15.11
C ILE A 36 1.40 8.16 -16.09
N ASN A 37 2.69 7.86 -16.15
CA ASN A 37 3.26 6.83 -17.03
C ASN A 37 2.78 6.91 -18.51
N GLY A 38 2.58 8.13 -19.01
CA GLY A 38 2.10 8.39 -20.38
C GLY A 38 0.57 8.40 -20.55
N ALA A 39 -0.19 8.07 -19.50
CA ALA A 39 -1.64 8.25 -19.44
C ALA A 39 -2.02 9.62 -18.85
N GLU A 40 -3.22 10.09 -19.19
CA GLU A 40 -3.79 11.33 -18.65
C GLU A 40 -5.04 11.03 -17.82
N VAL A 41 -5.07 11.54 -16.59
CA VAL A 41 -6.23 11.43 -15.69
C VAL A 41 -6.73 12.83 -15.36
N LYS A 42 -7.98 13.11 -15.71
CA LYS A 42 -8.63 14.40 -15.48
C LYS A 42 -9.41 14.41 -14.18
N ALA A 43 -9.46 15.57 -13.50
CA ALA A 43 -10.12 15.75 -12.22
C ALA A 43 -10.49 17.22 -11.97
N HIS A 44 -10.96 17.53 -10.74
CA HIS A 44 -11.45 18.85 -10.35
C HIS A 44 -10.66 19.41 -9.17
N LYS A 45 -9.93 20.50 -9.37
CA LYS A 45 -9.02 21.12 -8.39
C LYS A 45 -9.71 21.38 -7.06
N LEU A 46 -10.89 21.98 -7.07
CA LEU A 46 -11.62 22.34 -5.85
C LEU A 46 -12.00 21.10 -5.03
N ILE A 47 -12.44 20.03 -5.68
CA ILE A 47 -12.83 18.79 -4.98
C ILE A 47 -11.59 18.16 -4.33
N LEU A 48 -10.48 18.08 -5.07
CA LEU A 48 -9.23 17.53 -4.56
C LEU A 48 -8.66 18.37 -3.40
N ALA A 49 -8.69 19.69 -3.52
CA ALA A 49 -8.21 20.60 -2.48
C ALA A 49 -9.04 20.52 -1.20
N CYS A 50 -10.37 20.36 -1.30
CA CYS A 50 -11.23 20.14 -0.14
C CYS A 50 -10.90 18.83 0.60
N SER A 51 -10.42 17.82 -0.12
CA SER A 51 -10.11 16.51 0.46
C SER A 51 -8.67 16.36 0.91
N SER A 52 -7.75 17.22 0.47
CA SER A 52 -6.32 17.09 0.77
C SER A 52 -5.63 18.46 0.82
N PRO A 53 -4.93 18.78 1.92
CA PRO A 53 -4.09 19.98 1.98
C PRO A 53 -2.90 19.91 1.01
N VAL A 54 -2.51 18.71 0.56
CA VAL A 54 -1.46 18.55 -0.47
C VAL A 54 -1.99 19.00 -1.82
N PHE A 55 -3.20 18.57 -2.19
CA PHE A 55 -3.84 19.05 -3.42
C PHE A 55 -4.16 20.54 -3.36
N GLU A 56 -4.60 21.06 -2.21
CA GLU A 56 -4.81 22.51 -2.02
C GLU A 56 -3.53 23.30 -2.34
N LYS A 57 -2.41 22.93 -1.74
CA LYS A 57 -1.11 23.57 -2.02
C LYS A 57 -0.65 23.37 -3.45
N MET A 58 -0.89 22.18 -4.02
CA MET A 58 -0.51 21.85 -5.39
C MET A 58 -1.24 22.72 -6.43
N PHE A 59 -2.50 23.07 -6.18
CA PHE A 59 -3.34 23.79 -7.13
C PHE A 59 -3.52 25.28 -6.86
N PHE A 60 -3.43 25.68 -5.59
CA PHE A 60 -3.71 27.05 -5.13
C PHE A 60 -2.57 27.66 -4.31
N GLY A 61 -1.47 26.92 -4.13
CA GLY A 61 -0.26 27.44 -3.49
C GLY A 61 0.61 28.27 -4.45
N GLU A 62 1.66 28.89 -3.89
CA GLU A 62 2.55 29.81 -4.62
C GLU A 62 3.28 29.15 -5.80
N MET A 63 3.48 27.84 -5.76
CA MET A 63 4.17 27.05 -6.80
C MET A 63 3.19 26.23 -7.66
N ALA A 64 1.91 26.61 -7.71
CA ALA A 64 0.90 25.87 -8.45
C ALA A 64 1.24 25.79 -9.95
N SER A 65 1.08 24.59 -10.51
CA SER A 65 1.26 24.30 -11.93
C SER A 65 0.00 23.67 -12.51
N ASN A 66 -0.25 23.91 -13.80
CA ASN A 66 -1.34 23.25 -14.53
C ASN A 66 -0.95 21.86 -15.06
N GLU A 67 0.34 21.53 -15.07
CA GLU A 67 0.84 20.24 -15.49
C GLU A 67 1.42 19.50 -14.28
N ILE A 68 0.79 18.38 -13.92
CA ILE A 68 1.20 17.55 -12.79
C ILE A 68 1.63 16.19 -13.33
N VAL A 69 2.92 15.89 -13.19
CA VAL A 69 3.49 14.61 -13.59
C VAL A 69 3.67 13.74 -12.36
N ILE A 70 3.13 12.52 -12.38
CA ILE A 70 3.29 11.51 -11.35
C ILE A 70 4.04 10.33 -11.98
N SER A 71 5.18 9.95 -11.40
CA SER A 71 6.07 8.93 -11.97
C SER A 71 6.25 7.69 -11.09
N ASP A 72 5.73 7.73 -9.87
CA ASP A 72 5.97 6.75 -8.81
C ASP A 72 4.71 5.98 -8.40
N ILE A 73 3.59 6.18 -9.10
CA ILE A 73 2.28 5.59 -8.81
C ILE A 73 1.68 5.05 -10.11
N ASP A 74 1.03 3.90 -10.05
CA ASP A 74 0.30 3.35 -11.19
C ASP A 74 -0.98 4.14 -11.48
N VAL A 75 -1.34 4.26 -12.76
CA VAL A 75 -2.53 5.02 -13.18
C VAL A 75 -3.82 4.44 -12.60
N GLU A 76 -3.92 3.11 -12.46
CA GLU A 76 -5.09 2.43 -11.91
C GLU A 76 -5.25 2.74 -10.41
N GLU A 77 -4.16 2.65 -9.66
CA GLU A 77 -4.15 2.91 -8.21
C GLU A 77 -4.42 4.38 -7.90
N PHE A 78 -3.84 5.30 -8.68
CA PHE A 78 -4.15 6.73 -8.55
C PHE A 78 -5.62 7.03 -8.88
N THR A 79 -6.16 6.40 -9.92
CA THR A 79 -7.57 6.55 -10.29
C THR A 79 -8.49 6.05 -9.18
N GLN A 80 -8.17 4.93 -8.52
CA GLN A 80 -8.92 4.45 -7.35
C GLN A 80 -8.92 5.46 -6.19
N VAL A 81 -7.80 6.14 -5.93
CA VAL A 81 -7.74 7.19 -4.90
C VAL A 81 -8.60 8.40 -5.29
N LEU A 82 -8.58 8.80 -6.56
CA LEU A 82 -9.50 9.85 -7.03
C LEU A 82 -10.95 9.41 -6.85
N GLU A 83 -11.32 8.19 -7.25
CA GLU A 83 -12.67 7.65 -7.05
C GLU A 83 -13.06 7.67 -5.57
N PHE A 84 -12.16 7.33 -4.66
CA PHE A 84 -12.39 7.43 -3.23
C PHE A 84 -12.68 8.89 -2.82
N ILE A 85 -11.94 9.88 -3.31
CA ILE A 85 -12.22 11.30 -3.03
C ILE A 85 -13.64 11.71 -3.48
N TYR A 86 -14.13 11.18 -4.60
CA TYR A 86 -15.48 11.49 -5.09
C TYR A 86 -16.59 10.66 -4.43
N THR A 87 -16.28 9.47 -3.91
CA THR A 87 -17.28 8.46 -3.53
C THR A 87 -17.19 8.02 -2.07
N GLU A 88 -16.15 8.38 -1.32
CA GLU A 88 -15.82 7.84 0.01
C GLU A 88 -15.88 6.30 0.06
N SER A 89 -15.68 5.66 -1.08
CA SER A 89 -15.82 4.22 -1.27
C SER A 89 -14.63 3.75 -2.08
N ILE A 90 -14.06 2.62 -1.67
CA ILE A 90 -12.91 2.04 -2.36
C ILE A 90 -13.02 0.53 -2.34
N ASN A 91 -12.57 -0.10 -3.42
CA ASN A 91 -12.52 -1.54 -3.54
C ASN A 91 -11.05 -1.98 -3.51
N ILE A 92 -10.61 -2.51 -2.38
CA ILE A 92 -9.24 -2.99 -2.21
C ILE A 92 -9.15 -4.44 -2.70
N SER A 93 -8.39 -4.64 -3.78
CA SER A 93 -8.38 -5.92 -4.52
C SER A 93 -7.38 -6.95 -3.99
N SER A 94 -6.31 -6.51 -3.32
CA SER A 94 -5.24 -7.36 -2.82
C SER A 94 -4.42 -6.65 -1.74
N MET A 95 -3.52 -7.38 -1.05
CA MET A 95 -2.61 -6.75 -0.09
C MET A 95 -1.63 -5.78 -0.75
N VAL A 96 -1.14 -6.08 -1.96
CA VAL A 96 -0.24 -5.18 -2.71
C VAL A 96 -0.97 -3.88 -3.05
N ASN A 97 -2.22 -3.99 -3.54
CA ASN A 97 -3.06 -2.83 -3.79
C ASN A 97 -3.37 -2.06 -2.49
N ALA A 98 -3.63 -2.73 -1.37
CA ALA A 98 -3.84 -2.08 -0.08
C ALA A 98 -2.65 -1.21 0.36
N TRP A 99 -1.42 -1.74 0.24
CA TRP A 99 -0.21 -1.00 0.57
C TRP A 99 0.09 0.13 -0.41
N SER A 100 -0.21 -0.04 -1.71
CA SER A 100 -0.08 1.05 -2.68
C SER A 100 -1.08 2.18 -2.40
N LEU A 101 -2.35 1.85 -2.16
CA LEU A 101 -3.37 2.83 -1.77
C LEU A 101 -2.99 3.54 -0.46
N PHE A 102 -2.46 2.81 0.52
CA PHE A 102 -1.93 3.39 1.76
C PHE A 102 -0.77 4.37 1.49
N TYR A 103 0.16 4.02 0.59
CA TYR A 103 1.25 4.91 0.20
C TYR A 103 0.71 6.21 -0.42
N ILE A 104 -0.20 6.10 -1.38
CA ILE A 104 -0.81 7.27 -2.04
C ILE A 104 -1.59 8.11 -1.01
N ALA A 105 -2.34 7.47 -0.13
CA ALA A 105 -3.10 8.15 0.93
C ALA A 105 -2.18 8.93 1.88
N ASN A 106 -1.04 8.36 2.29
CA ASN A 106 -0.04 9.09 3.08
C ASN A 106 0.57 10.26 2.29
N LYS A 107 0.92 10.04 1.02
CA LYS A 107 1.51 11.07 0.16
C LYS A 107 0.60 12.29 0.00
N TYR A 108 -0.72 12.07 -0.07
CA TYR A 108 -1.72 13.13 -0.22
C TYR A 108 -2.46 13.46 1.08
N LEU A 109 -2.04 12.92 2.24
CA LEU A 109 -2.65 13.19 3.55
C LEU A 109 -4.18 12.95 3.57
N LEU A 110 -4.60 11.78 3.08
CA LEU A 110 -6.00 11.33 3.06
C LEU A 110 -6.27 10.40 4.25
N ASP A 111 -6.46 10.96 5.45
CA ASP A 111 -6.51 10.21 6.72
C ASP A 111 -7.62 9.14 6.76
N ASP A 112 -8.78 9.41 6.17
CA ASP A 112 -9.88 8.44 6.09
C ASP A 112 -9.46 7.22 5.26
N LEU A 113 -8.78 7.44 4.13
CA LEU A 113 -8.28 6.36 3.29
C LEU A 113 -7.15 5.58 3.98
N ILE A 114 -6.25 6.28 4.68
CA ILE A 114 -5.21 5.64 5.51
C ILE A 114 -5.86 4.66 6.49
N THR A 115 -6.91 5.08 7.18
CA THR A 115 -7.65 4.25 8.14
C THR A 115 -8.26 3.03 7.47
N VAL A 116 -8.96 3.22 6.34
CA VAL A 116 -9.57 2.12 5.57
C VAL A 116 -8.52 1.10 5.11
N CYS A 117 -7.37 1.57 4.60
CA CYS A 117 -6.29 0.69 4.17
C CYS A 117 -5.71 -0.11 5.34
N LEU A 118 -5.42 0.54 6.48
CA LEU A 118 -4.86 -0.14 7.66
C LEU A 118 -5.82 -1.18 8.24
N GLU A 119 -7.12 -0.88 8.28
CA GLU A 119 -8.12 -1.85 8.70
C GLU A 119 -8.16 -3.07 7.77
N TYR A 120 -8.13 -2.84 6.46
CA TYR A 120 -8.09 -3.91 5.47
C TYR A 120 -6.83 -4.77 5.64
N ILE A 121 -5.66 -4.14 5.70
CA ILE A 121 -4.38 -4.82 5.88
C ILE A 121 -4.44 -5.74 7.10
N GLN A 122 -4.88 -5.21 8.25
CA GLN A 122 -5.01 -6.02 9.46
C GLN A 122 -6.01 -7.17 9.29
N LYS A 123 -7.18 -6.95 8.68
CA LYS A 123 -8.20 -8.00 8.51
C LYS A 123 -7.77 -9.10 7.53
N HIS A 124 -6.92 -8.77 6.57
CA HIS A 124 -6.58 -9.65 5.43
C HIS A 124 -5.12 -10.13 5.40
N LEU A 125 -4.38 -10.01 6.51
CA LEU A 125 -3.04 -10.62 6.61
C LEU A 125 -3.10 -12.13 6.36
N THR A 126 -2.26 -12.60 5.45
CA THR A 126 -2.11 -14.01 5.08
C THR A 126 -0.63 -14.39 5.05
N MET A 127 -0.30 -15.67 5.13
CA MET A 127 1.10 -16.14 5.07
C MET A 127 1.88 -15.56 3.88
N CYS A 128 1.26 -15.47 2.70
CA CYS A 128 1.89 -14.94 1.48
C CYS A 128 2.18 -13.43 1.55
N SER A 129 1.54 -12.71 2.47
CA SER A 129 1.64 -11.25 2.58
C SER A 129 2.31 -10.76 3.87
N LEU A 130 2.69 -11.67 4.78
CA LEU A 130 3.33 -11.35 6.06
C LEU A 130 4.64 -10.60 5.87
N VAL A 131 5.53 -11.11 5.01
CA VAL A 131 6.84 -10.48 4.79
C VAL A 131 6.70 -9.10 4.18
N LEU A 132 5.91 -8.97 3.12
CA LEU A 132 5.57 -7.68 2.51
C LEU A 132 5.06 -6.71 3.57
N SER A 133 4.06 -7.12 4.34
CA SER A 133 3.41 -6.27 5.34
C SER A 133 4.33 -5.94 6.51
N TYR A 134 5.26 -6.82 6.89
CA TYR A 134 6.30 -6.54 7.86
C TYR A 134 7.24 -5.44 7.36
N GLU A 135 7.72 -5.54 6.10
CA GLU A 135 8.60 -4.52 5.51
C GLU A 135 7.93 -3.15 5.42
N TYR A 136 6.67 -3.11 5.01
CA TYR A 136 5.89 -1.87 5.00
C TYR A 136 5.65 -1.34 6.41
N ALA A 137 5.25 -2.20 7.35
CA ALA A 137 5.04 -1.79 8.74
C ALA A 137 6.32 -1.24 9.38
N GLU A 138 7.49 -1.80 9.06
CA GLU A 138 8.77 -1.24 9.48
C GLU A 138 9.05 0.12 8.82
N MET A 139 8.88 0.23 7.50
CA MET A 139 9.10 1.47 6.75
C MET A 139 8.25 2.65 7.27
N TYR A 140 6.99 2.38 7.63
CA TYR A 140 6.04 3.40 8.11
C TYR A 140 5.93 3.47 9.64
N ASN A 141 6.78 2.75 10.38
CA ASN A 141 6.75 2.68 11.85
C ASN A 141 5.39 2.26 12.45
N LEU A 142 4.70 1.33 11.79
CA LEU A 142 3.41 0.76 12.23
C LEU A 142 3.64 -0.40 13.20
N HIS A 143 3.96 -0.05 14.46
CA HIS A 143 4.42 -1.01 15.48
C HIS A 143 3.47 -2.20 15.71
N ASP A 144 2.15 -1.96 15.75
CA ASP A 144 1.18 -3.04 16.00
C ASP A 144 1.12 -4.06 14.86
N ILE A 145 1.14 -3.57 13.61
CA ILE A 145 1.17 -4.43 12.42
C ILE A 145 2.52 -5.16 12.35
N LYS A 146 3.64 -4.47 12.60
CA LYS A 146 4.97 -5.08 12.62
C LYS A 146 5.03 -6.23 13.63
N LYS A 147 4.60 -5.99 14.87
CA LYS A 147 4.58 -6.98 15.95
C LYS A 147 3.71 -8.18 15.60
N ARG A 148 2.53 -7.94 15.04
CA ARG A 148 1.64 -9.03 14.60
C ARG A 148 2.26 -9.84 13.45
N CYS A 149 2.80 -9.16 12.43
CA CYS A 149 3.47 -9.84 11.33
C CYS A 149 4.63 -10.69 11.84
N PHE A 150 5.45 -10.17 12.76
CA PHE A 150 6.55 -10.93 13.36
C PHE A 150 6.05 -12.18 14.10
N SER A 151 5.05 -12.04 14.96
CA SER A 151 4.46 -13.18 15.68
C SER A 151 3.93 -14.25 14.71
N ASP A 152 3.26 -13.82 13.64
CA ASP A 152 2.73 -14.74 12.63
C ASP A 152 3.87 -15.40 11.82
N ILE A 153 4.94 -14.66 11.47
CA ILE A 153 6.13 -15.22 10.79
C ILE A 153 6.79 -16.31 11.64
N VAL A 154 6.94 -16.07 12.95
CA VAL A 154 7.50 -17.05 13.90
C VAL A 154 6.61 -18.30 13.99
N ASN A 155 5.29 -18.10 14.08
CA ASN A 155 4.32 -19.20 14.17
C ASN A 155 4.17 -20.02 12.87
N TYR A 156 4.35 -19.40 11.71
CA TYR A 156 4.17 -20.02 10.39
C TYR A 156 5.48 -20.31 9.65
N ALA A 157 6.61 -20.35 10.37
CA ALA A 157 7.96 -20.46 9.81
C ALA A 157 8.08 -21.53 8.71
N ASN A 158 7.38 -22.67 8.83
CA ASN A 158 7.37 -23.78 7.87
C ASN A 158 6.80 -23.45 6.46
N GLY A 159 6.48 -22.20 6.16
CA GLY A 159 6.04 -21.79 4.81
C GLY A 159 6.19 -20.30 4.48
N THR A 160 6.56 -19.45 5.44
CA THR A 160 6.56 -17.98 5.25
C THR A 160 7.61 -17.49 4.26
N PHE A 161 8.76 -18.17 4.18
CA PHE A 161 9.84 -17.76 3.29
C PHE A 161 9.67 -18.24 1.84
N CYS A 162 8.54 -18.90 1.53
CA CYS A 162 8.19 -19.39 0.20
C CYS A 162 7.12 -18.54 -0.50
N SER A 163 6.83 -17.33 0.00
CA SER A 163 5.87 -16.42 -0.64
C SER A 163 6.37 -15.93 -2.00
N ASP A 164 5.46 -15.62 -2.92
CA ASP A 164 5.78 -14.96 -4.22
C ASP A 164 6.50 -13.60 -4.05
N TYR A 165 6.46 -13.03 -2.84
CA TYR A 165 7.20 -11.82 -2.49
C TYR A 165 8.66 -12.13 -2.12
N HIS A 166 9.60 -11.50 -2.83
CA HIS A 166 11.02 -11.59 -2.54
C HIS A 166 11.40 -10.76 -1.30
N MET A 167 11.64 -11.44 -0.17
CA MET A 167 12.12 -10.83 1.06
C MET A 167 13.53 -10.25 0.92
N LYS A 168 13.76 -9.03 1.40
CA LYS A 168 15.12 -8.45 1.43
C LYS A 168 16.00 -9.09 2.49
N ALA A 169 17.30 -9.19 2.22
CA ALA A 169 18.30 -9.63 3.22
C ALA A 169 18.25 -8.82 4.53
N THR A 170 17.98 -7.52 4.44
CA THR A 170 17.84 -6.64 5.61
C THR A 170 16.66 -7.03 6.49
N THR A 171 15.55 -7.46 5.87
CA THR A 171 14.34 -7.92 6.54
C THR A 171 14.59 -9.23 7.26
N LEU A 172 15.25 -10.20 6.59
CA LEU A 172 15.66 -11.43 7.23
C LEU A 172 16.56 -11.14 8.45
N CYS A 173 17.55 -10.26 8.29
CA CYS A 173 18.42 -9.86 9.40
C CYS A 173 17.66 -9.19 10.55
N ALA A 174 16.60 -8.41 10.25
CA ALA A 174 15.76 -7.79 11.27
C ALA A 174 14.99 -8.84 12.06
N ILE A 175 14.33 -9.78 11.36
CA ILE A 175 13.61 -10.91 11.96
C ILE A 175 14.54 -11.76 12.83
N LEU A 176 15.74 -12.08 12.36
CA LEU A 176 16.71 -12.90 13.09
C LEU A 176 17.31 -12.21 14.34
N LYS A 177 17.23 -10.88 14.42
CA LYS A 177 17.66 -10.11 15.60
C LYS A 177 16.58 -10.00 16.66
N GLU A 178 15.32 -10.20 16.29
CA GLU A 178 14.22 -10.28 17.23
C GLU A 178 14.26 -11.63 17.98
N ASP A 179 13.48 -11.74 19.06
CA ASP A 179 13.49 -12.93 19.90
C ASP A 179 12.74 -14.09 19.20
N ILE A 180 13.50 -15.01 18.63
CA ILE A 180 13.00 -16.17 17.86
C ILE A 180 13.11 -17.49 18.65
N THR A 181 13.10 -17.44 19.99
CA THR A 181 13.26 -18.64 20.84
C THR A 181 12.22 -19.74 20.61
N GLU A 182 11.08 -19.40 20.01
CA GLU A 182 9.99 -20.34 19.74
C GLU A 182 10.23 -21.19 18.48
N ILE A 183 11.18 -20.81 17.61
CA ILE A 183 11.49 -21.55 16.37
C ILE A 183 12.53 -22.63 16.64
N ASP A 184 12.28 -23.84 16.15
CA ASP A 184 13.28 -24.92 16.16
C ASP A 184 14.51 -24.54 15.32
N LYS A 185 15.71 -24.79 15.85
CA LYS A 185 16.97 -24.38 15.21
C LYS A 185 17.18 -25.03 13.85
N PHE A 186 16.76 -26.28 13.68
CA PHE A 186 16.90 -26.98 12.41
C PHE A 186 15.95 -26.36 11.37
N GLU A 187 14.70 -26.10 11.77
CA GLU A 187 13.72 -25.43 10.93
C GLU A 187 14.17 -24.03 10.50
N LEU A 188 14.72 -23.25 11.43
CA LEU A 188 15.26 -21.92 11.13
C LEU A 188 16.36 -21.98 10.05
N VAL A 189 17.27 -22.96 10.13
CA VAL A 189 18.33 -23.15 9.13
C VAL A 189 17.74 -23.52 7.77
N VAL A 190 16.71 -24.37 7.72
CA VAL A 190 16.00 -24.71 6.48
C VAL A 190 15.41 -23.45 5.83
N GLN A 191 14.78 -22.59 6.63
CA GLN A 191 14.18 -21.34 6.15
C GLN A 191 15.23 -20.34 5.62
N ILE A 192 16.36 -20.19 6.33
CA ILE A 192 17.47 -19.33 5.88
C ILE A 192 18.06 -19.84 4.55
N ILE A 193 18.23 -21.17 4.41
CA ILE A 193 18.72 -21.77 3.17
C ILE A 193 17.70 -21.56 2.03
N SER A 194 16.41 -21.76 2.31
CA SER A 194 15.32 -21.53 1.34
C SER A 194 15.36 -20.09 0.81
N TRP A 195 15.43 -19.10 1.72
CA TRP A 195 15.60 -17.70 1.34
C TRP A 195 16.86 -17.46 0.49
N ALA A 196 18.01 -18.03 0.88
CA ALA A 196 19.26 -17.85 0.15
C ALA A 196 19.22 -18.45 -1.26
N VAL A 197 18.47 -19.53 -1.48
CA VAL A 197 18.23 -20.10 -2.80
C VAL A 197 17.42 -19.11 -3.66
N ILE A 198 16.36 -18.53 -3.11
CA ILE A 198 15.53 -17.54 -3.81
C ILE A 198 16.35 -16.26 -4.14
N GLU A 199 17.14 -15.75 -3.19
CA GLU A 199 18.00 -14.58 -3.42
C GLU A 199 19.09 -14.88 -4.47
N CYS A 200 19.62 -16.11 -4.53
CA CYS A 200 20.53 -16.52 -5.62
C CYS A 200 19.84 -16.43 -6.98
N ASP A 201 18.63 -16.96 -7.10
CA ASP A 201 17.85 -16.92 -8.36
C ASP A 201 17.54 -15.47 -8.77
N PHE A 202 17.08 -14.64 -7.82
CA PHE A 202 16.84 -13.21 -8.05
C PHE A 202 18.10 -12.47 -8.54
N ARG A 203 19.27 -12.82 -8.02
CA ARG A 203 20.58 -12.29 -8.43
C ARG A 203 21.17 -12.94 -9.67
N LYS A 204 20.52 -13.96 -10.24
CA LYS A 204 21.05 -14.78 -11.35
C LYS A 204 22.39 -15.44 -11.03
N ILE A 205 22.56 -15.88 -9.77
CA ILE A 205 23.72 -16.64 -9.29
C ILE A 205 23.38 -18.14 -9.39
N LEU A 206 24.33 -18.96 -9.86
CA LEU A 206 24.13 -20.42 -9.91
C LEU A 206 23.93 -21.02 -8.52
N ILE A 207 22.90 -21.85 -8.36
CA ILE A 207 22.51 -22.44 -7.07
C ILE A 207 23.39 -23.66 -6.77
N PHE A 208 24.54 -23.41 -6.14
CA PHE A 208 25.45 -24.43 -5.61
C PHE A 208 25.73 -24.20 -4.12
N PRO A 209 26.00 -25.24 -3.30
CA PRO A 209 26.23 -25.08 -1.86
C PRO A 209 27.27 -24.03 -1.49
N LYS A 210 28.34 -23.91 -2.29
CA LYS A 210 29.38 -22.90 -2.10
C LYS A 210 28.84 -21.47 -2.29
N ASN A 211 28.08 -21.25 -3.36
CA ASN A 211 27.53 -19.93 -3.69
C ASN A 211 26.50 -19.47 -2.65
N ILE A 212 25.67 -20.39 -2.15
CA ILE A 212 24.73 -20.14 -1.05
C ILE A 212 25.49 -19.71 0.21
N LEU A 213 26.53 -20.46 0.58
CA LEU A 213 27.34 -20.14 1.76
C LEU A 213 28.06 -18.79 1.64
N ASP A 214 28.60 -18.49 0.45
CA ASP A 214 29.28 -17.22 0.18
C ASP A 214 28.28 -16.04 0.23
N LEU A 215 27.04 -16.21 -0.27
CA LEU A 215 25.96 -15.24 -0.17
C LEU A 215 25.56 -14.96 1.29
N LEU A 216 25.36 -16.01 2.09
CA LEU A 216 24.99 -15.87 3.51
C LEU A 216 26.07 -15.08 4.27
N LYS A 217 27.35 -15.42 4.06
CA LYS A 217 28.49 -14.69 4.62
C LYS A 217 28.54 -13.23 4.19
N GLU A 218 28.30 -12.94 2.90
CA GLU A 218 28.23 -11.57 2.37
C GLU A 218 27.17 -10.74 3.11
N LYS A 219 25.99 -11.34 3.32
CA LYS A 219 24.85 -10.67 3.95
C LYS A 219 24.88 -10.62 5.46
N LYS A 220 25.85 -11.30 6.08
CA LYS A 220 25.96 -11.43 7.55
C LYS A 220 24.68 -12.01 8.15
N VAL A 221 24.07 -12.95 7.41
CA VAL A 221 22.98 -13.83 7.84
C VAL A 221 23.63 -15.11 8.36
#